data_AF-A0A7C6LQ09-F1
#
_entry.id   AF-A0A7C6LQ09-F1
#
_cell.length_a   1.000
_cell.length_b   1.000
_cell.length_c   1.000
_cell.angle_alpha   90.00
_cell.angle_beta   90.00
_cell.angle_gamma   90.00
#
_symmetry.space_group_name_H-M   'P 1'
#
loop_
_entity.id
_entity.type
_entity.pdbx_description
1 polymer ?
#
loop_
_entity_poly.entity_id
_entity_poly.type
_entity_poly.pdbx_seq_one_letter_code
_entity_poly.pdbx_strand_id
1 'polypeptide(L)'
;LQQMYKQNLGIEMEIVSAEWTVYYDQVVQLDYDICAMGELGGYLHPTSFLSTYVGEKPPLETGWRNPEFDRLIAEAIKVVDPAESEALMHQAEDLFMNDYPLLPLYSGTQPMLVKEYVKNWFYSPLGVYVFDQIEIGDH
;
A
#
# COMPACT_ATOMS: atom_id res chain seq x y z
N LEU A 1 -0.09 -5.95 -18.00
CA LEU A 1 1.06 -6.64 -17.37
C LEU A 1 1.42 -7.94 -18.06
N GLN A 2 0.54 -8.95 -18.13
CA GLN A 2 0.83 -10.24 -18.81
C GLN A 2 1.50 -10.09 -20.20
N GLN A 3 0.96 -9.21 -21.06
CA GLN A 3 1.56 -8.93 -22.37
C GLN A 3 2.98 -8.35 -22.28
N MET A 4 3.23 -7.46 -21.31
CA MET A 4 4.56 -6.86 -21.11
C MET A 4 5.58 -7.90 -20.63
N TYR A 5 5.19 -8.79 -19.70
CA TYR A 5 6.03 -9.91 -19.27
C TYR A 5 6.39 -10.83 -20.43
N LYS A 6 5.43 -11.15 -21.30
CA LYS A 6 5.67 -11.98 -22.47
C LYS A 6 6.60 -11.31 -23.49
N GLN A 7 6.36 -10.03 -23.81
CA GLN A 7 7.12 -9.34 -24.86
C GLN A 7 8.53 -8.94 -24.42
N ASN A 8 8.70 -8.49 -23.18
CA ASN A 8 9.96 -7.92 -22.71
C ASN A 8 10.85 -8.96 -22.02
N LEU A 9 10.25 -9.98 -21.39
CA LEU A 9 10.96 -10.98 -20.58
C LEU A 9 10.74 -12.43 -21.04
N GLY A 10 9.86 -12.67 -22.01
CA GLY A 10 9.54 -14.03 -22.47
C GLY A 10 8.77 -14.88 -21.45
N ILE A 11 8.20 -14.26 -20.42
CA ILE A 11 7.47 -14.94 -19.35
C ILE A 11 6.00 -15.09 -19.75
N GLU A 12 5.51 -16.32 -19.77
CA GLU A 12 4.09 -16.61 -19.93
C GLU A 12 3.42 -16.67 -18.56
N MET A 13 2.33 -15.94 -18.37
CA MET A 13 1.59 -15.90 -17.10
C MET A 13 0.18 -16.43 -17.31
N GLU A 14 -0.33 -17.18 -16.35
CA GLU A 14 -1.76 -17.48 -16.20
C GLU A 14 -2.39 -16.47 -15.22
N ILE A 15 -3.60 -16.00 -15.52
CA ILE A 15 -4.35 -15.11 -14.62
C ILE A 15 -5.37 -15.96 -13.89
N VAL A 16 -5.27 -15.98 -12.56
CA VAL A 16 -6.23 -16.63 -11.67
C VAL A 16 -7.02 -15.54 -10.95
N SER A 17 -8.34 -15.70 -10.88
CA SER A 17 -9.24 -14.77 -10.17
C SER A 17 -10.07 -15.53 -9.14
N ALA A 18 -10.18 -14.97 -7.93
CA ALA A 18 -11.03 -15.49 -6.87
C ALA A 18 -11.86 -14.36 -6.23
N GLU A 19 -12.88 -14.73 -5.46
CA GLU A 19 -13.57 -13.79 -4.56
C GLU A 19 -12.56 -13.25 -3.53
N TRP A 20 -12.73 -12.00 -3.09
CA TRP A 20 -11.74 -11.29 -2.27
C TRP A 20 -11.33 -12.05 -1.01
N THR A 21 -12.27 -12.69 -0.30
CA THR A 21 -11.96 -13.42 0.93
C THR A 21 -11.03 -14.60 0.64
N VAL A 22 -11.34 -15.37 -0.41
CA VAL A 22 -10.54 -16.52 -0.84
C VAL A 22 -9.17 -16.05 -1.32
N TYR A 23 -9.13 -15.00 -2.15
CA TYR A 23 -7.90 -14.41 -2.67
C TYR A 23 -6.98 -13.90 -1.55
N TYR A 24 -7.54 -13.18 -0.58
CA TYR A 24 -6.78 -12.62 0.53
C TYR A 24 -6.20 -13.72 1.44
N ASP A 25 -6.98 -14.78 1.70
CA ASP A 25 -6.49 -15.94 2.46
C ASP A 25 -5.31 -16.62 1.76
N GLN A 26 -5.31 -16.72 0.42
CA GLN A 26 -4.18 -17.23 -0.36
C GLN A 26 -2.96 -16.31 -0.25
N VAL A 27 -3.15 -14.99 -0.32
CA VAL A 27 -2.06 -14.01 -0.17
C VAL A 27 -1.41 -14.11 1.20
N VAL A 28 -2.19 -14.16 2.29
CA VAL A 28 -1.64 -14.28 3.66
C VAL A 28 -0.92 -15.62 3.87
N GLN A 29 -1.31 -16.67 3.15
CA GLN A 29 -0.65 -17.98 3.18
C GLN A 29 0.53 -18.11 2.21
N LEU A 30 0.83 -17.06 1.43
CA LEU A 30 1.84 -17.08 0.37
C LEU A 30 1.57 -18.14 -0.71
N ASP A 31 0.30 -18.45 -0.97
CA ASP A 31 -0.16 -19.37 -2.02
C ASP A 31 -0.35 -18.63 -3.36
N TYR A 32 0.74 -18.06 -3.88
CA TYR A 32 0.78 -17.35 -5.16
C TYR A 32 2.22 -17.21 -5.68
N ASP A 33 2.38 -17.04 -7.00
CA ASP A 33 3.66 -16.62 -7.60
C ASP A 33 3.79 -15.09 -7.62
N ILE A 34 2.75 -14.40 -8.12
CA ILE A 34 2.61 -12.94 -8.13
C ILE A 34 1.16 -12.60 -7.81
N CYS A 35 0.94 -11.72 -6.83
CA CYS A 35 -0.37 -11.21 -6.49
C CYS A 35 -0.47 -9.70 -6.76
N ALA A 36 -1.69 -9.20 -6.98
CA ALA A 36 -1.96 -7.78 -7.11
C ALA A 36 -2.61 -7.27 -5.82
N MET A 37 -1.87 -6.45 -5.07
CA MET A 37 -2.34 -5.85 -3.82
C MET A 37 -2.22 -4.33 -3.89
N GLY A 38 -2.98 -3.64 -3.05
CA GLY A 38 -2.90 -2.20 -2.86
C GLY A 38 -2.96 -1.89 -1.38
N GLU A 39 -2.21 -0.86 -0.97
CA GLU A 39 -2.20 -0.35 0.38
C GLU A 39 -2.67 1.11 0.39
N LEU A 40 -3.40 1.46 1.43
CA LEU A 40 -3.79 2.83 1.72
C LEU A 40 -3.23 3.17 3.10
N GLY A 41 -2.51 4.29 3.20
CA GLY A 41 -1.97 4.74 4.48
C GLY A 41 -3.09 4.98 5.49
N GLY A 42 -2.94 4.44 6.70
CA GLY A 42 -3.82 4.72 7.84
C GLY A 42 -3.62 6.11 8.45
N TYR A 43 -2.48 6.75 8.20
CA TYR A 43 -2.19 8.14 8.61
C TYR A 43 -1.16 8.79 7.69
N LEU A 44 -1.05 10.13 7.75
CA LEU A 44 -0.21 10.93 6.85
C LEU A 44 1.27 10.92 7.28
N HIS A 45 1.90 9.75 7.21
CA HIS A 45 3.31 9.57 7.51
C HIS A 45 3.89 8.34 6.79
N PRO A 46 5.16 8.34 6.35
CA PRO A 46 5.77 7.19 5.64
C PRO A 46 5.72 5.87 6.43
N THR A 47 5.82 5.94 7.76
CA THR A 47 5.66 4.77 8.63
C THR A 47 4.32 4.08 8.45
N SER A 48 3.29 4.78 7.99
CA SER A 48 2.00 4.15 7.72
C SER A 48 2.06 3.06 6.65
N PHE A 49 3.08 3.07 5.78
CA PHE A 49 3.33 2.02 4.79
C PHE A 49 4.47 1.12 5.26
N LEU A 50 5.63 1.68 5.56
CA LEU A 50 6.82 0.87 5.87
C LEU A 50 6.64 -0.03 7.11
N SER A 51 5.82 0.38 8.09
CA SER A 51 5.56 -0.44 9.27
C SER A 51 4.74 -1.71 8.98
N THR A 52 4.06 -1.80 7.84
CA THR A 52 3.26 -2.99 7.50
C THR A 52 4.09 -4.17 7.02
N TYR A 53 5.42 -3.99 6.89
CA TYR A 53 6.38 -5.05 6.53
C TYR A 53 7.29 -5.48 7.67
N VAL A 54 7.11 -4.92 8.87
CA VAL A 54 7.94 -5.20 10.05
C VAL A 54 7.49 -6.47 10.79
N GLY A 55 8.47 -7.27 11.22
CA GLY A 55 8.25 -8.39 12.14
C GLY A 55 7.88 -9.73 11.48
N GLU A 56 7.52 -10.73 12.30
CA GLU A 56 7.37 -12.11 11.83
C GLU A 56 6.11 -12.38 11.00
N LYS A 57 5.03 -11.63 11.23
CA LYS A 57 3.74 -11.76 10.53
C LYS A 57 3.20 -10.37 10.21
N PRO A 58 3.75 -9.71 9.18
CA PRO A 58 3.31 -8.39 8.76
C PRO A 58 1.84 -8.43 8.28
N PRO A 59 1.10 -7.32 8.41
CA PRO A 59 -0.21 -7.17 7.79
C PRO A 59 -0.21 -7.41 6.28
N LEU A 60 0.86 -7.03 5.58
CA LEU A 60 1.08 -7.32 4.17
C LEU A 60 2.15 -8.39 4.03
N GLU A 61 1.70 -9.63 3.92
CA GLU A 61 2.58 -10.79 3.84
C GLU A 61 3.15 -10.96 2.43
N THR A 62 4.44 -10.68 2.29
CA THR A 62 5.23 -10.92 1.08
C THR A 62 6.25 -12.05 1.25
N GLY A 63 6.38 -12.60 2.46
CA GLY A 63 7.44 -13.53 2.84
C GLY A 63 8.80 -12.87 3.04
N TRP A 64 8.95 -11.58 2.71
CA TRP A 64 10.20 -10.85 2.89
C TRP A 64 10.42 -10.46 4.35
N ARG A 65 11.65 -10.65 4.84
CA ARG A 65 12.07 -10.29 6.19
C ARG A 65 13.49 -9.75 6.15
N ASN A 66 13.72 -8.64 6.85
CA ASN A 66 15.06 -8.06 6.94
C ASN A 66 15.27 -7.43 8.34
N PRO A 67 16.13 -8.01 9.19
CA PRO A 67 16.36 -7.49 10.55
C PRO A 67 16.90 -6.05 10.59
N GLU A 68 17.62 -5.62 9.55
CA GLU A 68 18.12 -4.25 9.47
C GLU A 68 16.99 -3.27 9.15
N PHE A 69 16.04 -3.66 8.30
CA PHE A 69 14.82 -2.89 8.07
C PHE A 69 14.02 -2.72 9.36
N ASP A 70 13.79 -3.81 10.10
CA ASP A 70 13.09 -3.79 11.38
C ASP A 70 13.77 -2.84 12.37
N ARG A 71 15.12 -2.86 12.42
CA ARG A 71 15.92 -1.96 13.27
C ARG A 71 15.74 -0.50 12.86
N LEU A 72 15.86 -0.18 11.57
CA LEU A 72 15.74 1.18 11.06
C LEU A 72 14.35 1.78 11.34
N ILE A 73 13.28 1.02 11.10
CA ILE A 73 11.92 1.46 11.43
C ILE A 73 11.74 1.68 12.93
N ALA A 74 12.25 0.76 13.76
CA ALA A 74 12.16 0.88 15.22
C ALA A 74 12.95 2.08 15.79
N GLU A 75 14.05 2.46 15.16
CA GLU A 75 14.81 3.67 15.52
C GLU A 75 14.11 4.93 15.03
N ALA A 76 13.65 4.95 13.78
CA ALA A 76 12.98 6.11 13.18
C ALA A 76 11.76 6.56 14.00
N ILE A 77 11.02 5.62 14.60
CA ILE A 77 9.85 5.89 15.45
C ILE A 77 10.23 6.47 16.84
N LYS A 78 11.46 6.23 17.31
CA LYS A 78 11.93 6.68 18.65
C LYS A 78 12.64 8.03 18.61
N VAL A 79 13.19 8.40 17.46
CA VAL A 79 13.93 9.64 17.26
C VAL A 79 12.99 10.85 17.41
N VAL A 80 13.45 11.88 18.10
CA VAL A 80 12.67 13.11 18.36
C VAL A 80 12.83 14.13 17.22
N ASP A 81 14.02 14.19 16.61
CA ASP A 81 14.28 15.10 15.49
C ASP A 81 13.60 14.56 14.22
N PRO A 82 12.65 15.30 13.62
CA PRO A 82 11.97 14.87 12.41
C PRO A 82 12.91 14.60 11.24
N ALA A 83 14.00 15.37 11.09
CA ALA A 83 14.93 15.20 9.98
C ALA A 83 15.75 13.90 10.11
N GLU A 84 16.11 13.52 11.34
CA GLU A 84 16.79 12.26 11.61
C GLU A 84 15.83 11.07 11.45
N SER A 85 14.57 11.22 11.88
CA SER A 85 13.51 10.23 11.66
C SER A 85 13.27 9.97 10.17
N GLU A 86 13.17 11.02 9.36
CA GLU A 86 13.01 10.95 7.90
C GLU A 86 14.22 10.28 7.22
N ALA A 87 15.44 10.63 7.63
CA ALA A 87 16.65 10.01 7.09
C ALA A 87 16.71 8.50 7.34
N LEU A 88 16.30 8.04 8.53
CA LEU A 88 16.20 6.61 8.84
C LEU A 88 15.11 5.91 8.02
N MET A 89 13.98 6.59 7.77
CA MET A 89 12.91 6.04 6.93
C MET A 89 13.33 5.88 5.48
N HIS A 90 14.09 6.83 4.93
CA HIS A 90 14.65 6.68 3.59
C HIS A 90 15.66 5.53 3.51
N GLN A 91 16.49 5.33 4.54
CA GLN A 91 17.38 4.15 4.58
C GLN A 91 16.60 2.84 4.61
N ALA A 92 15.49 2.79 5.36
CA ALA A 92 14.62 1.62 5.40
C ALA A 92 13.93 1.39 4.04
N GLU A 93 13.43 2.45 3.41
CA GLU A 93 12.83 2.41 2.07
C GLU A 93 13.84 1.95 1.01
N ASP A 94 15.06 2.49 1.01
CA ASP A 94 16.13 2.08 0.11
C ASP A 94 16.44 0.58 0.26
N LEU A 95 16.57 0.10 1.49
CA LEU A 95 16.80 -1.32 1.77
C LEU A 95 15.64 -2.18 1.26
N PHE A 96 14.41 -1.77 1.58
CA PHE A 96 13.20 -2.45 1.13
C PHE A 96 13.14 -2.53 -0.40
N MET A 97 13.33 -1.40 -1.09
CA MET A 97 13.23 -1.34 -2.56
C MET A 97 14.39 -2.06 -3.27
N ASN A 98 15.58 -2.12 -2.66
CA ASN A 98 16.71 -2.87 -3.20
C ASN A 98 16.52 -4.39 -3.14
N ASP A 99 15.73 -4.88 -2.19
CA ASP A 99 15.40 -6.31 -2.07
C ASP A 99 14.24 -6.74 -2.98
N TYR A 100 13.57 -5.79 -3.65
CA TYR A 100 12.42 -6.01 -4.54
C TYR A 100 11.27 -6.89 -3.95
N PRO A 101 10.83 -6.67 -2.70
CA PRO A 101 9.74 -7.45 -2.08
C PRO A 101 8.37 -7.16 -2.70
N LEU A 102 8.24 -6.05 -3.45
CA LEU A 102 7.08 -5.71 -4.26
C LEU A 102 7.48 -4.95 -5.52
N LEU A 103 6.52 -4.82 -6.44
CA LEU A 103 6.67 -4.08 -7.68
C LEU A 103 5.66 -2.92 -7.71
N PRO A 104 6.08 -1.67 -7.40
CA PRO A 104 5.16 -0.54 -7.46
C PRO A 104 4.67 -0.30 -8.88
N LEU A 105 3.36 -0.19 -9.07
CA LEU A 105 2.75 0.01 -10.38
C LEU A 105 2.26 1.45 -10.58
N TYR A 106 1.55 2.00 -9.60
CA TYR A 106 1.00 3.35 -9.65
C TYR A 106 0.60 3.82 -8.24
N SER A 107 0.56 5.14 -8.04
CA SER A 107 -0.16 5.75 -6.92
C SER A 107 -1.61 5.98 -7.35
N GLY A 108 -2.55 5.38 -6.60
CA GLY A 108 -3.97 5.41 -6.94
C GLY A 108 -4.58 6.81 -6.92
N THR A 109 -5.48 7.06 -7.86
CA THR A 109 -6.42 8.20 -7.80
C THR A 109 -7.83 7.64 -7.68
N GLN A 110 -8.71 8.30 -6.93
CA GLN A 110 -10.09 7.85 -6.74
C GLN A 110 -11.07 8.84 -7.39
N PRO A 111 -11.29 8.75 -8.72
CA PRO A 111 -12.24 9.60 -9.40
C PRO A 111 -13.65 9.31 -8.92
N MET A 112 -14.42 10.36 -8.63
CA MET A 112 -15.80 10.25 -8.19
C MET A 112 -16.72 11.15 -9.04
N LEU A 113 -17.90 10.63 -9.35
CA LEU A 113 -18.98 11.42 -9.92
C LEU A 113 -19.97 11.79 -8.81
N VAL A 114 -20.10 13.08 -8.55
CA VAL A 114 -21.04 13.62 -7.56
C VAL A 114 -22.06 14.48 -8.29
N LYS A 115 -23.34 14.28 -7.98
CA LYS A 115 -24.42 15.13 -8.51
C LYS A 115 -24.25 16.56 -8.00
N GLU A 116 -24.52 17.54 -8.86
CA GLU A 116 -24.29 18.96 -8.52
C GLU A 116 -25.04 19.42 -7.27
N TYR A 117 -26.21 18.84 -6.98
CA TYR A 117 -27.03 19.15 -5.79
C TYR A 117 -26.50 18.53 -4.49
N VAL A 118 -25.47 17.67 -4.52
CA VAL A 118 -24.82 17.13 -3.31
C VAL A 118 -23.66 18.05 -2.95
N LYS A 119 -23.78 18.74 -1.82
CA LYS A 119 -22.79 19.71 -1.32
C LYS A 119 -22.16 19.23 -0.02
N ASN A 120 -21.07 19.89 0.37
CA ASN A 120 -20.39 19.70 1.66
C ASN A 120 -19.93 18.26 1.95
N TRP A 121 -19.68 17.46 0.90
CA TRP A 121 -18.91 16.24 1.01
C TRP A 121 -17.42 16.57 1.00
N PHE A 122 -16.60 15.76 1.66
CA PHE A 122 -15.15 15.90 1.64
C PHE A 122 -14.50 14.54 1.39
N TYR A 123 -13.43 14.54 0.60
CA TYR A 123 -12.57 13.38 0.40
C TYR A 123 -11.28 13.60 1.19
N SER A 124 -11.05 12.74 2.17
CA SER A 124 -9.87 12.87 3.02
C SER A 124 -8.59 12.47 2.26
N PRO A 125 -7.44 13.04 2.65
CA PRO A 125 -6.13 12.56 2.19
C PRO A 125 -5.88 11.07 2.45
N LEU A 126 -6.68 10.43 3.30
CA LEU A 126 -6.63 8.99 3.62
C LEU A 126 -7.63 8.17 2.80
N GLY A 127 -8.16 8.71 1.71
CA GLY A 127 -9.04 7.96 0.81
C GLY A 127 -10.46 7.71 1.33
N VAL A 128 -10.89 8.41 2.38
CA VAL A 128 -12.20 8.23 3.01
C VAL A 128 -13.13 9.36 2.60
N TYR A 129 -14.33 9.01 2.14
CA TYR A 129 -15.41 9.98 1.95
C TYR A 129 -16.06 10.28 3.29
N VAL A 130 -16.10 11.56 3.64
CA VAL A 130 -16.73 12.06 4.84
C VAL A 130 -18.05 12.71 4.44
N PHE A 131 -19.12 12.23 5.07
CA PHE A 131 -20.51 12.56 4.73
C PHE A 131 -21.27 13.21 5.90
N ASP A 132 -20.58 13.54 6.99
CA ASP A 132 -21.16 14.08 8.21
C ASP A 132 -21.80 15.47 8.03
N GLN A 133 -21.31 16.24 7.07
CA GLN A 133 -21.75 17.60 6.76
C GLN A 133 -22.50 17.71 5.44
N ILE A 134 -22.93 16.59 4.83
CA ILE A 134 -23.61 16.63 3.52
C ILE A 134 -24.89 17.45 3.57
N GLU A 135 -25.06 18.27 2.54
CA GLU A 135 -26.32 18.91 2.20
C GLU A 135 -26.82 18.38 0.85
N ILE A 136 -28.13 18.10 0.78
CA ILE A 136 -28.81 17.71 -0.45
C ILE A 136 -29.69 18.89 -0.85
N GLY A 137 -29.33 19.56 -1.95
CA GLY A 137 -30.15 20.61 -2.55
C GLY A 137 -31.31 20.05 -3.36
N ASP A 138 -32.23 20.94 -3.74
CA ASP A 138 -33.32 20.61 -4.66
C ASP A 138 -32.77 20.28 -6.06
N HIS A 139 -33.44 19.37 -6.75
CA HIS A 139 -33.05 18.78 -8.04
C HIS A 139 -33.77 19.44 -9.22
#